data_AF-A0A9E6ECY8-F1
#
_entry.id   AF-A0A9E6ECY8-F1
#
_cell.length_a   1.000
_cell.length_b   1.000
_cell.length_c   1.000
_cell.angle_alpha   90.00
_cell.angle_beta   90.00
_cell.angle_gamma   90.00
#
_symmetry.space_group_name_H-M   'P 1'
#
loop_
_entity.id
_entity.type
_entity.pdbx_description
1 polymer ?
#
loop_
_entity_poly.entity_id
_entity_poly.type
_entity_poly.pdbx_seq_one_letter_code
_entity_poly.pdbx_strand_id
1 'polypeptide(L)'
;MVGFTGSRRPSGAQVAAAQRAALIIAGYGIPVAVGCASGIDAAVRNVVPGAEVFRVEGSGPGAFALRSVAMVKACKESRGWVALAAYPSAPCPARLVPSGSSSACFNGSGSGTWATAAYAVGIGVPIVVFGQVELPEWGGKWEPVRLGPLVGGWRFVSNQLSFI
;
A
#
# COMPACT_ATOMS: atom_id res chain seq x y z
N MET A 1 3.55 9.11 -8.19
CA MET A 1 3.24 9.14 -6.75
C MET A 1 3.42 7.77 -6.13
N VAL A 2 3.91 7.70 -4.89
CA VAL A 2 3.97 6.46 -4.11
C VAL A 2 3.01 6.54 -2.93
N GLY A 3 2.07 5.61 -2.87
CA GLY A 3 1.14 5.47 -1.75
C GLY A 3 1.74 4.65 -0.63
N PHE A 4 1.45 4.99 0.62
CA PHE A 4 1.78 4.16 1.79
C PHE A 4 0.51 3.71 2.50
N THR A 5 0.49 2.44 2.90
CA THR A 5 -0.59 1.86 3.70
C THR A 5 0.00 0.88 4.71
N GLY A 6 -0.63 0.72 5.86
CA GLY A 6 -0.11 -0.22 6.84
C GLY A 6 -0.92 -0.35 8.11
N SER A 7 -0.38 -1.15 9.03
CA SER A 7 -1.00 -1.39 10.32
C SER A 7 -1.19 -0.10 11.12
N ARG A 8 -2.29 -0.05 11.89
CA ARG A 8 -2.53 0.97 12.92
C ARG A 8 -1.72 0.72 14.19
N ARG A 9 -1.14 -0.48 14.34
CA ARG A 9 -0.27 -0.89 15.45
C ARG A 9 1.00 -1.55 14.90
N PRO A 10 1.83 -0.80 14.15
CA PRO A 10 3.06 -1.33 13.57
C PRO A 10 4.13 -1.54 14.64
N SER A 11 5.12 -2.39 14.36
CA SER A 11 6.34 -2.46 15.17
C SER A 11 7.24 -1.23 14.94
N GLY A 12 8.16 -0.95 15.86
CA GLY A 12 9.14 0.13 15.69
C GLY A 12 9.98 -0.01 14.41
N ALA A 13 10.32 -1.25 14.04
CA ALA A 13 11.05 -1.54 12.80
C ALA A 13 10.22 -1.19 11.55
N GLN A 14 8.91 -1.48 11.55
CA GLN A 14 8.03 -1.11 10.44
C GLN A 14 7.87 0.41 10.32
N VAL A 15 7.75 1.11 11.45
CA VAL A 15 7.72 2.59 11.48
C VAL A 15 8.99 3.17 10.88
N ALA A 16 10.17 2.72 11.34
CA ALA A 16 11.45 3.20 10.84
C ALA A 16 11.64 2.90 9.33
N ALA A 17 11.22 1.72 8.87
CA ALA A 17 11.27 1.36 7.46
C ALA A 17 10.35 2.24 6.60
N ALA A 18 9.11 2.49 7.04
CA ALA A 18 8.17 3.36 6.33
C ALA A 18 8.67 4.80 6.26
N GLN A 19 9.18 5.34 7.36
CA GLN A 19 9.71 6.70 7.41
C GLN A 19 10.94 6.86 6.50
N ARG A 20 11.88 5.91 6.54
CA ARG A 20 13.07 5.92 5.67
C ARG A 20 12.67 5.89 4.19
N ALA A 21 11.78 4.97 3.81
CA ALA A 21 11.30 4.87 2.43
C ALA A 21 10.62 6.17 1.98
N ALA A 22 9.74 6.73 2.81
CA ALA A 22 9.05 7.98 2.51
C ALA A 22 9.99 9.18 2.34
N LEU A 23 10.99 9.33 3.22
CA LEU A 23 12.00 10.38 3.11
C LEU A 23 12.82 10.28 1.83
N ILE A 24 13.26 9.08 1.45
CA ILE A 24 14.02 8.87 0.23
C ILE A 24 13.15 9.19 -1.00
N ILE A 25 11.92 8.69 -1.04
CA ILE A 25 10.97 8.95 -2.15
C ILE A 25 10.70 10.45 -2.30
N ALA A 26 10.40 11.14 -1.20
CA ALA A 26 10.19 12.57 -1.20
C ALA A 26 11.46 13.35 -1.60
N GLY A 27 12.65 12.88 -1.18
CA GLY A 27 13.94 13.45 -1.56
C GLY A 27 14.24 13.37 -3.05
N TYR A 28 13.65 12.41 -3.77
CA TYR A 28 13.67 12.35 -5.23
C TYR A 28 12.59 13.22 -5.92
N GLY A 29 11.84 14.02 -5.16
CA GLY A 29 10.73 14.82 -5.69
C GLY A 29 9.51 13.99 -6.10
N ILE A 30 9.43 12.72 -5.70
CA ILE A 30 8.30 11.86 -6.01
C ILE A 30 7.18 12.14 -5.00
N PRO A 31 5.95 12.49 -5.44
CA PRO A 31 4.84 12.74 -4.52
C PRO A 31 4.53 11.52 -3.64
N VAL A 32 4.31 11.75 -2.36
CA VAL A 32 3.93 10.73 -1.37
C VAL A 32 2.45 10.88 -1.05
N ALA A 33 1.71 9.77 -1.07
CA ALA A 33 0.31 9.73 -0.66
C ALA A 33 0.11 8.78 0.51
N VAL A 34 -0.78 9.16 1.42
CA VAL A 34 -1.08 8.41 2.64
C VAL A 34 -2.53 8.58 3.02
N GLY A 35 -3.03 7.66 3.83
CA GLY A 35 -4.28 7.87 4.50
C GLY A 35 -4.17 8.71 5.79
N CYS A 36 -5.31 9.07 6.36
CA CYS A 36 -5.41 9.75 7.66
C CYS A 36 -5.35 8.85 8.91
N ALA A 37 -5.02 7.56 8.80
CA ALA A 37 -5.07 6.67 9.96
C ALA A 37 -3.88 6.90 10.93
N SER A 38 -3.95 6.28 12.11
CA SER A 38 -2.79 6.11 12.99
C SER A 38 -1.83 5.04 12.45
N GLY A 39 -0.71 4.82 13.15
CA GLY A 39 0.28 3.84 12.75
C GLY A 39 1.11 4.31 11.55
N ILE A 40 1.22 3.47 10.52
CA ILE A 40 2.08 3.73 9.34
C ILE A 40 1.70 5.03 8.63
N ASP A 41 0.40 5.25 8.39
CA ASP A 41 -0.15 6.50 7.82
C ASP A 41 0.35 7.75 8.58
N ALA A 42 0.29 7.73 9.93
CA ALA A 42 0.76 8.83 10.76
C ALA A 42 2.29 8.97 10.76
N ALA A 43 3.01 7.85 10.81
CA ALA A 43 4.47 7.85 10.79
C ALA A 43 5.04 8.50 9.53
N VAL A 44 4.44 8.23 8.37
CA VAL A 44 4.84 8.84 7.09
C VAL A 44 4.52 10.33 7.07
N ARG A 45 3.32 10.74 7.49
CA ARG A 45 2.95 12.18 7.59
C ARG A 45 3.90 12.98 8.47
N ASN A 46 4.40 12.37 9.54
CA ASN A 46 5.33 13.03 10.45
C ASN A 46 6.68 13.37 9.82
N VAL A 47 7.13 12.63 8.80
CA VAL A 47 8.44 12.83 8.15
C VAL A 47 8.34 13.42 6.75
N VAL A 48 7.16 13.38 6.12
CA VAL A 48 6.88 14.04 4.83
C VAL A 48 5.70 15.00 5.00
N PRO A 49 5.93 16.25 5.44
CA PRO A 49 4.86 17.23 5.65
C PRO A 49 4.05 17.54 4.38
N GLY A 50 4.67 17.41 3.20
CA GLY A 50 4.02 17.58 1.89
C GLY A 50 3.28 16.34 1.37
N ALA A 51 3.09 15.30 2.18
CA ALA A 51 2.35 14.11 1.75
C ALA A 51 0.87 14.44 1.51
N GLU A 52 0.32 13.92 0.42
CA GLU A 52 -1.11 14.02 0.13
C GLU A 52 -1.89 13.08 1.06
N VAL A 53 -2.80 13.66 1.85
CA VAL A 53 -3.53 12.92 2.90
C VAL A 53 -4.97 12.66 2.49
N PHE A 54 -5.27 11.41 2.21
CA PHE A 54 -6.63 10.92 1.95
C PHE A 54 -7.37 10.74 3.27
N ARG A 55 -8.41 11.54 3.47
CA ARG A 55 -9.20 11.56 4.70
C ARG A 55 -10.46 10.71 4.54
N VAL A 56 -10.92 10.17 5.66
CA VAL A 56 -12.20 9.47 5.73
C VAL A 56 -13.31 10.51 5.75
N GLU A 57 -14.30 10.34 4.88
CA GLU A 57 -15.53 11.11 4.86
C GLU A 57 -16.69 10.16 5.21
N GLY A 58 -17.47 10.51 6.23
CA GLY A 58 -18.53 9.66 6.76
C GLY A 58 -18.07 8.70 7.86
N SER A 59 -18.90 7.69 8.13
CA SER A 59 -18.71 6.76 9.24
C SER A 59 -18.75 5.29 8.79
N GLY A 60 -18.19 4.42 9.63
CA GLY A 60 -18.20 2.98 9.42
C GLY A 60 -17.10 2.43 8.50
N PRO A 61 -17.00 1.10 8.36
CA PRO A 61 -15.91 0.44 7.64
C PRO A 61 -15.82 0.82 6.15
N GLY A 62 -16.97 1.05 5.50
CA GLY A 62 -17.03 1.45 4.10
C GLY A 62 -16.32 2.78 3.82
N ALA A 63 -16.40 3.74 4.74
CA ALA A 63 -15.72 5.03 4.60
C ALA A 63 -14.19 4.90 4.59
N PHE A 64 -13.64 3.99 5.42
CA PHE A 64 -12.20 3.67 5.40
C PHE A 64 -11.77 2.95 4.13
N ALA A 65 -12.62 2.09 3.59
CA ALA A 65 -12.37 1.43 2.30
C ALA A 65 -12.34 2.46 1.17
N LEU A 66 -13.33 3.35 1.08
CA LEU A 66 -13.40 4.42 0.08
C LEU A 66 -12.18 5.33 0.12
N ARG A 67 -11.74 5.73 1.32
CA ARG A 67 -10.50 6.50 1.52
C ARG A 67 -9.29 5.79 0.91
N SER A 68 -9.17 4.48 1.13
CA SER A 68 -8.03 3.69 0.64
C SER A 68 -8.10 3.47 -0.88
N VAL A 69 -9.31 3.29 -1.42
CA VAL A 69 -9.58 3.26 -2.87
C VAL A 69 -9.17 4.56 -3.54
N ALA A 70 -9.54 5.71 -2.97
CA ALA A 70 -9.20 7.02 -3.50
C ALA A 70 -7.67 7.22 -3.58
N MET A 71 -6.94 6.86 -2.53
CA MET A 71 -5.48 6.93 -2.51
C MET A 71 -4.84 6.06 -3.61
N VAL A 72 -5.30 4.82 -3.78
CA VAL A 72 -4.77 3.90 -4.78
C VAL A 72 -5.07 4.38 -6.20
N LYS A 73 -6.26 4.95 -6.44
CA LYS A 73 -6.61 5.57 -7.73
C LYS A 73 -5.74 6.78 -8.04
N ALA A 74 -5.52 7.67 -7.07
CA ALA A 74 -4.63 8.81 -7.24
C ALA A 74 -3.19 8.38 -7.56
N CYS A 75 -2.70 7.30 -6.94
CA CYS A 75 -1.40 6.72 -7.30
C CYS A 75 -1.39 6.27 -8.78
N LYS A 76 -2.42 5.54 -9.23
CA LYS A 76 -2.55 5.06 -10.62
C LYS A 76 -2.59 6.21 -11.63
N GLU A 77 -3.30 7.28 -11.31
CA GLU A 77 -3.49 8.43 -12.20
C GLU A 77 -2.29 9.39 -12.21
N SER A 78 -1.38 9.25 -11.24
CA SER A 78 -0.19 10.09 -11.17
C SER A 78 0.78 9.81 -12.33
N ARG A 79 1.38 10.88 -12.86
CA ARG A 79 2.44 10.78 -13.86
C ARG A 79 3.77 10.40 -13.20
N GLY A 80 4.58 9.59 -13.87
CA GLY A 80 5.92 9.20 -13.41
C GLY A 80 5.94 7.92 -12.57
N TRP A 81 6.70 7.92 -11.47
CA TRP A 81 6.89 6.73 -10.62
C TRP A 81 5.61 6.38 -9.85
N VAL A 82 5.07 5.17 -10.03
CA VAL A 82 3.83 4.68 -9.40
C VAL A 82 4.09 3.42 -8.60
N ALA A 83 3.77 3.42 -7.31
CA ALA A 83 3.79 2.23 -6.47
C ALA A 83 2.90 2.38 -5.22
N LEU A 84 2.57 1.25 -4.57
CA LEU A 84 2.04 1.19 -3.22
C LEU A 84 3.02 0.45 -2.30
N ALA A 85 3.50 1.10 -1.24
CA ALA A 85 4.27 0.49 -0.17
C ALA A 85 3.32 0.06 0.97
N ALA A 86 3.19 -1.25 1.18
CA ALA A 86 2.27 -1.85 2.14
C ALA A 86 3.02 -2.44 3.35
N TYR A 87 2.59 -2.10 4.56
CA TYR A 87 3.19 -2.52 5.83
C TYR A 87 2.18 -3.28 6.71
N PRO A 88 1.82 -4.53 6.34
CA PRO A 88 0.89 -5.36 7.13
C PRO A 88 1.53 -5.82 8.45
N SER A 89 0.73 -6.00 9.50
CA SER A 89 1.19 -6.59 10.78
C SER A 89 0.62 -7.99 11.03
N ALA A 90 -0.09 -8.56 10.06
CA ALA A 90 -0.71 -9.88 10.14
C ALA A 90 -0.71 -10.53 8.75
N PRO A 91 -0.81 -11.87 8.66
CA PRO A 91 -0.93 -12.58 7.39
C PRO A 91 -2.11 -12.10 6.52
N CYS A 92 -2.03 -12.35 5.23
CA CYS A 92 -3.13 -12.05 4.30
C CYS A 92 -4.32 -12.99 4.56
N PRO A 93 -5.57 -12.48 4.62
CA PRO A 93 -6.74 -13.35 4.70
C PRO A 93 -6.79 -14.33 3.52
N ALA A 94 -6.97 -15.63 3.80
CA ALA A 94 -6.80 -16.72 2.82
C ALA A 94 -7.62 -16.58 1.52
N ARG A 95 -8.79 -15.92 1.56
CA ARG A 95 -9.67 -15.74 0.39
C ARG A 95 -9.53 -14.38 -0.29
N LEU A 96 -8.61 -13.54 0.19
CA LEU A 96 -8.41 -12.22 -0.39
C LEU A 96 -7.47 -12.33 -1.59
N VAL A 97 -8.01 -12.07 -2.77
CA VAL A 97 -7.28 -12.06 -4.05
C VAL A 97 -7.37 -10.68 -4.70
N PRO A 98 -6.39 -10.31 -5.56
CA PRO A 98 -6.45 -9.08 -6.30
C PRO A 98 -7.69 -8.97 -7.18
N SER A 99 -8.30 -7.78 -7.20
CA SER A 99 -9.45 -7.50 -8.06
C SER A 99 -9.55 -6.01 -8.36
N GLY A 100 -9.96 -5.66 -9.59
CA GLY A 100 -10.33 -4.29 -9.93
C GLY A 100 -11.62 -3.83 -9.25
N SER A 101 -12.37 -4.73 -8.61
CA SER A 101 -13.54 -4.41 -7.80
C SER A 101 -13.12 -4.11 -6.35
N SER A 102 -13.39 -2.89 -5.89
CA SER A 102 -13.12 -2.49 -4.51
C SER A 102 -13.96 -3.26 -3.51
N SER A 103 -15.23 -3.57 -3.81
CA SER A 103 -16.10 -4.35 -2.91
C SER A 103 -15.63 -5.80 -2.75
N ALA A 104 -14.99 -6.38 -3.78
CA ALA A 104 -14.38 -7.70 -3.69
C ALA A 104 -13.16 -7.72 -2.76
N CYS A 105 -12.35 -6.65 -2.78
CA CYS A 105 -11.15 -6.53 -1.95
C CYS A 105 -11.48 -6.12 -0.51
N PHE A 106 -12.38 -5.15 -0.33
CA PHE A 106 -12.81 -4.61 0.96
C PHE A 106 -14.09 -5.31 1.46
N ASN A 107 -14.04 -6.64 1.56
CA ASN A 107 -15.19 -7.51 1.84
C ASN A 107 -15.39 -7.86 3.33
N GLY A 108 -14.69 -7.18 4.25
CA GLY A 108 -14.78 -7.45 5.68
C GLY A 108 -13.89 -8.58 6.21
N SER A 109 -13.00 -9.16 5.40
CA SER A 109 -12.08 -10.26 5.81
C SER A 109 -10.98 -9.87 6.81
N GLY A 110 -11.02 -8.67 7.40
CA GLY A 110 -10.22 -8.34 8.58
C GLY A 110 -8.86 -7.66 8.38
N SER A 111 -8.45 -7.32 7.15
CA SER A 111 -7.22 -6.52 6.94
C SER A 111 -7.38 -5.43 5.88
N GLY A 112 -7.42 -4.17 6.32
CA GLY A 112 -7.45 -3.01 5.43
C GLY A 112 -6.17 -2.85 4.60
N THR A 113 -5.01 -3.18 5.16
CA THR A 113 -3.73 -3.11 4.44
C THR A 113 -3.71 -4.10 3.27
N TRP A 114 -4.09 -5.35 3.52
CA TRP A 114 -4.13 -6.37 2.47
C TRP A 114 -5.23 -6.07 1.45
N ALA A 115 -6.41 -5.58 1.88
CA ALA A 115 -7.46 -5.16 0.95
C ALA A 115 -7.01 -4.03 0.04
N THR A 116 -6.25 -3.06 0.57
CA THR A 116 -5.66 -1.97 -0.21
C THR A 116 -4.63 -2.49 -1.22
N ALA A 117 -3.77 -3.43 -0.79
CA ALA A 117 -2.77 -4.05 -1.67
C ALA A 117 -3.41 -4.91 -2.78
N ALA A 118 -4.43 -5.70 -2.45
CA ALA A 118 -5.17 -6.51 -3.42
C ALA A 118 -5.88 -5.63 -4.46
N TYR A 119 -6.51 -4.54 -4.02
CA TYR A 119 -7.13 -3.57 -4.92
C TYR A 119 -6.10 -2.89 -5.82
N ALA A 120 -4.96 -2.48 -5.28
CA ALA A 120 -3.86 -1.88 -6.04
C ALA A 120 -3.37 -2.82 -7.16
N VAL A 121 -3.07 -4.08 -6.83
CA VAL A 121 -2.69 -5.08 -7.84
C VAL A 121 -3.81 -5.27 -8.87
N GLY A 122 -5.05 -5.38 -8.41
CA GLY A 122 -6.21 -5.61 -9.27
C GLY A 122 -6.49 -4.48 -10.27
N ILE A 123 -6.05 -3.25 -9.99
CA ILE A 123 -6.12 -2.13 -10.94
C ILE A 123 -4.79 -1.82 -11.63
N GLY A 124 -3.75 -2.64 -11.43
CA GLY A 124 -2.45 -2.49 -12.11
C GLY A 124 -1.48 -1.51 -11.45
N VAL A 125 -1.65 -1.18 -10.17
CA VAL A 125 -0.66 -0.40 -9.40
C VAL A 125 0.39 -1.37 -8.84
N PRO A 126 1.69 -1.20 -9.15
CA PRO A 126 2.76 -2.01 -8.58
C PRO A 126 2.77 -1.90 -7.06
N ILE A 127 3.02 -3.00 -6.36
CA ILE A 127 3.07 -3.01 -4.89
C ILE A 127 4.41 -3.54 -4.38
N VAL A 128 4.81 -3.06 -3.21
CA VAL A 128 5.90 -3.61 -2.40
C VAL A 128 5.40 -3.82 -0.98
N VAL A 129 5.55 -5.03 -0.45
CA VAL A 129 5.15 -5.39 0.92
C VAL A 129 6.37 -5.43 1.84
N PHE A 130 6.23 -4.87 3.03
CA PHE A 130 7.26 -4.84 4.08
C PHE A 130 6.76 -5.50 5.36
N GLY A 131 7.57 -6.40 5.91
CA GLY A 131 7.32 -7.06 7.18
C GLY A 131 7.65 -8.54 7.14
N GLN A 132 7.69 -9.16 8.32
CA GLN A 132 7.82 -10.61 8.49
C GLN A 132 6.42 -11.22 8.53
N VAL A 133 5.78 -11.25 7.37
CA VAL A 133 4.46 -11.86 7.18
C VAL A 133 4.52 -12.86 6.05
N GLU A 134 3.68 -13.88 6.13
CA GLU A 134 3.45 -14.77 5.00
C GLU A 134 2.83 -13.99 3.84
N LEU A 135 3.46 -14.07 2.67
CA LEU A 135 3.02 -13.41 1.45
C LEU A 135 1.96 -14.28 0.76
N PRO A 136 0.85 -13.69 0.30
CA PRO A 136 -0.25 -14.48 -0.26
C PRO A 136 0.05 -15.03 -1.66
N GLU A 137 -0.56 -16.17 -1.96
CA GLU A 137 -0.56 -16.77 -3.29
C GLU A 137 -1.60 -16.10 -4.20
N TRP A 138 -1.22 -14.99 -4.82
CA TRP A 138 -2.10 -14.22 -5.71
C TRP A 138 -1.99 -14.63 -7.19
N GLY A 139 -1.53 -15.84 -7.48
CA GLY A 139 -1.33 -16.31 -8.86
C GLY A 139 -0.19 -15.62 -9.61
N GLY A 140 0.74 -14.98 -8.88
CA GLY A 140 1.96 -14.36 -9.37
C GLY A 140 3.18 -14.81 -8.57
N LYS A 141 4.25 -14.03 -8.61
CA LYS A 141 5.46 -14.25 -7.79
C LYS A 141 5.82 -13.03 -6.97
N TRP A 142 6.41 -13.29 -5.81
CA TRP A 142 6.99 -12.25 -4.96
C TRP A 142 8.50 -12.23 -5.15
N GLU A 143 9.04 -11.06 -5.44
CA GLU A 143 10.47 -10.88 -5.67
C GLU A 143 11.05 -9.90 -4.65
N PRO A 144 12.24 -10.16 -4.07
CA PRO A 144 12.86 -9.23 -3.15
C PRO A 144 13.30 -7.96 -3.89
N VAL A 145 12.98 -6.80 -3.33
CA VAL A 145 13.47 -5.51 -3.82
C VAL A 145 14.88 -5.29 -3.28
N ARG A 146 15.87 -5.33 -4.18
CA ARG A 146 17.30 -5.29 -3.83
C ARG A 146 17.91 -3.88 -3.89
N LEU A 147 17.27 -2.95 -4.60
CA LEU A 147 17.79 -1.60 -4.85
C LEU A 147 16.68 -0.56 -4.77
N GLY A 148 17.07 0.69 -4.54
CA GLY A 148 16.19 1.84 -4.55
C GLY A 148 15.46 2.09 -3.21
N PRO A 149 14.52 3.04 -3.18
CA PRO A 149 13.89 3.52 -1.94
C PRO A 149 13.08 2.46 -1.18
N LEU A 150 12.67 1.39 -1.87
CA LEU A 150 11.84 0.32 -1.33
C LEU A 150 12.63 -0.96 -1.05
N VAL A 151 13.95 -0.86 -0.91
CA VAL A 151 14.83 -1.98 -0.58
C VAL A 151 14.41 -2.68 0.72
N GLY A 152 14.50 -4.02 0.74
CA GLY A 152 14.10 -4.85 1.87
C GLY A 152 12.62 -5.23 1.89
N GLY A 153 11.83 -4.74 0.92
CA GLY A 153 10.46 -5.20 0.69
C GLY A 153 10.38 -6.31 -0.36
N TRP A 154 9.16 -6.81 -0.59
CA TRP A 154 8.82 -7.81 -1.59
C TRP A 154 7.88 -7.23 -2.62
N ARG A 155 8.28 -7.16 -3.88
CA ARG A 155 7.40 -6.71 -4.97
C ARG A 155 6.57 -7.85 -5.51
N PHE A 156 5.29 -7.60 -5.80
CA PHE A 156 4.45 -8.55 -6.51
C PHE A 156 4.64 -8.41 -8.01
N VAL A 157 4.84 -9.52 -8.71
CA VAL A 157 4.89 -9.60 -10.17
C VAL A 157 3.78 -10.57 -10.60
N SER A 158 2.78 -10.03 -11.30
CA SER A 158 1.69 -10.84 -11.84
C SER A 158 2.20 -11.79 -12.93
N ASN A 159 1.68 -13.02 -12.97
CA ASN A 159 1.93 -13.94 -14.08
C ASN A 159 1.06 -13.62 -15.30
N GLN A 160 0.04 -12.77 -15.15
CA GLN A 160 -0.74 -12.28 -16.29
C GLN A 160 0.05 -11.19 -17.01
N LEU A 161 0.78 -11.60 -18.06
CA LEU A 161 1.20 -10.71 -19.13
C LEU A 161 -0.05 -10.18 -19.83
N SER A 162 -0.36 -8.90 -19.64
CA SER A 162 -1.22 -8.19 -20.58
C SER A 162 -0.75 -6.75 -20.68
N PHE A 163 0.09 -6.54 -21.68
CA PHE A 163 0.16 -5.31 -22.44
C PHE A 163 -1.26 -4.90 -22.84
N ILE A 164 -1.62 -3.65 -22.59
CA ILE A 164 -2.50 -2.86 -23.44
C ILE A 164 -1.80 -1.51 -23.61
#